data_AF-A0A419FM68-F1
#
_entry.id   AF-A0A419FM68-F1
#
_cell.length_a   1.000
_cell.length_b   1.000
_cell.length_c   1.000
_cell.angle_alpha   90.00
_cell.angle_beta   90.00
_cell.angle_gamma   90.00
#
_symmetry.space_group_name_H-M   'P 1'
#
loop_
_entity.id
_entity.type
_entity.pdbx_description
1 polymer ?
#
loop_
_entity_poly.entity_id
_entity_poly.type
_entity_poly.pdbx_seq_one_letter_code
_entity_poly.pdbx_strand_id
1 'polypeptide(L)'
;MQLTDEFIRNEGHRADCYRFLSACYSYSIQDLKDEGLKNLIASLQPVCGEAVSFARDMDEALASAEVLSLKVDHSALFIGPFKLISPPYGSAYLEEGRAVMGGTTVDAIKFYKSAGVEMDPQQKDIPDHIAVELE
;
A
#
# COMPACT_ATOMS: atom_id res chain seq x y z
N MET A 1 -3.09 -25.16 19.41
CA MET A 1 -1.98 -25.03 18.45
C MET A 1 -1.02 -23.99 19.02
N GLN A 2 0.17 -24.37 19.46
CA GLN A 2 1.17 -23.38 19.89
C GLN A 2 1.80 -22.79 18.64
N LEU A 3 1.71 -21.46 18.49
CA LEU A 3 2.42 -20.75 17.43
C LEU A 3 3.91 -20.78 17.78
N THR A 4 4.75 -21.14 16.82
CA THR A 4 6.21 -21.15 17.01
C THR A 4 6.75 -19.73 16.99
N ASP A 5 7.87 -19.48 17.67
CA ASP A 5 8.57 -18.18 17.62
C ASP A 5 8.96 -17.78 16.18
N GLU A 6 9.25 -18.78 15.35
CA GLU A 6 9.50 -18.60 13.92
C GLU A 6 8.27 -18.11 13.17
N PHE A 7 7.10 -18.70 13.44
CA PHE A 7 5.86 -18.24 12.83
C PHE A 7 5.59 -16.78 13.20
N ILE A 8 5.61 -16.45 14.50
CA ILE A 8 5.35 -15.08 14.98
C ILE A 8 6.29 -14.07 14.32
N ARG A 9 7.58 -14.42 14.19
CA ARG A 9 8.56 -13.57 13.52
C ARG A 9 8.23 -13.36 12.04
N ASN A 10 7.86 -14.40 11.32
CA ASN A 10 7.49 -14.31 9.89
C ASN A 10 6.21 -13.49 9.68
N GLU A 11 5.23 -13.59 10.59
CA GLU A 11 4.03 -12.75 10.56
C GLU A 11 4.36 -11.28 10.79
N GLY A 12 5.32 -10.99 11.70
CA GLY A 12 5.84 -9.63 11.90
C GLY A 12 6.46 -9.06 10.64
N HIS A 13 7.30 -9.83 9.95
CA HIS A 13 7.87 -9.41 8.66
C HIS A 13 6.79 -9.19 7.59
N ARG A 14 5.73 -10.01 7.57
CA ARG A 14 4.63 -9.81 6.61
C ARG A 14 3.86 -8.53 6.91
N ALA A 15 3.60 -8.23 8.18
CA ALA A 15 2.97 -6.98 8.58
C ALA A 15 3.82 -5.76 8.17
N ASP A 16 5.14 -5.82 8.36
CA ASP A 16 6.04 -4.76 7.91
C ASP A 16 6.03 -4.59 6.39
N CYS A 17 5.99 -5.68 5.62
CA CYS A 17 5.85 -5.62 4.16
C CYS A 17 4.60 -4.84 3.75
N TYR A 18 3.45 -5.13 4.35
CA TYR A 18 2.20 -4.43 4.02
C TYR A 18 2.28 -2.94 4.37
N ARG A 19 2.80 -2.60 5.55
CA ARG A 19 3.01 -1.21 5.98
C ARG A 19 3.91 -0.42 5.01
N PHE A 20 5.04 -0.98 4.60
CA PHE A 20 5.95 -0.29 3.67
C PHE A 20 5.37 -0.18 2.25
N LEU A 21 4.61 -1.18 1.79
CA LEU A 21 3.91 -1.10 0.52
C LEU A 21 2.78 -0.07 0.56
N SER A 22 2.03 0.03 1.67
CA SER A 22 1.02 1.07 1.87
C SER A 22 1.60 2.48 1.72
N ALA A 23 2.79 2.71 2.29
CA ALA A 23 3.50 3.98 2.17
C ALA A 23 3.86 4.34 0.72
N CYS A 24 4.08 3.36 -0.17
CA CYS A 24 4.35 3.59 -1.59
C CYS A 24 3.16 4.18 -2.37
N TYR A 25 1.93 3.97 -1.89
CA TYR A 25 0.70 4.49 -2.50
C TYR A 25 0.13 5.71 -1.76
N SER A 26 0.83 6.16 -0.71
CA SER A 26 0.43 7.29 0.10
C SER A 26 1.03 8.61 -0.40
N TYR A 27 0.34 9.72 -0.14
CA TYR A 27 0.76 11.05 -0.58
C TYR A 27 2.14 11.49 -0.03
N SER A 28 2.61 10.83 1.04
CA SER A 28 3.89 11.12 1.68
C SER A 28 5.03 10.22 1.17
N ILE A 29 5.35 10.32 -0.12
CA ILE A 29 6.53 9.66 -0.70
C ILE A 29 7.85 10.09 -0.04
N GLN A 30 7.83 11.17 0.75
CA GLN A 30 8.96 11.61 1.56
C GLN A 30 9.24 10.67 2.73
N ASP A 31 8.23 10.00 3.28
CA ASP A 31 8.39 9.05 4.40
C ASP A 31 9.04 7.72 3.95
N LEU A 32 9.10 7.48 2.63
CA LEU A 32 9.87 6.38 2.04
C LEU A 32 11.36 6.69 1.90
N LYS A 33 11.74 7.97 1.87
CA LYS A 33 13.13 8.39 1.68
C LYS A 33 13.86 8.27 3.01
N ASP A 34 14.66 7.21 3.11
CA ASP A 34 15.91 7.05 3.88
C ASP A 34 16.13 5.57 4.21
N GLU A 35 15.09 4.90 4.72
CA GLU A 35 15.12 3.48 5.10
C GLU A 35 13.89 2.67 4.71
N GLY A 36 12.81 3.28 4.19
CA GLY A 36 11.54 2.58 3.91
C GLY A 36 11.70 1.37 2.98
N LEU A 37 12.37 1.57 1.83
CA LEU A 37 12.61 0.48 0.87
C LEU A 37 13.65 -0.53 1.35
N LYS A 38 14.68 -0.11 2.10
CA LYS A 38 15.64 -1.03 2.72
C LYS A 38 14.97 -1.95 3.74
N ASN A 39 14.06 -1.40 4.54
CA ASN A 39 13.29 -2.16 5.50
C ASN A 39 12.25 -3.08 4.83
N LEU A 40 11.67 -2.65 3.71
CA LEU A 40 10.86 -3.52 2.85
C LEU A 40 11.67 -4.70 2.31
N ILE A 41 12.87 -4.45 1.77
CA ILE A 41 13.80 -5.50 1.29
C ILE A 41 14.09 -6.52 2.40
N ALA A 42 14.42 -6.05 3.60
CA ALA A 42 14.71 -6.92 4.75
C ALA A 42 13.49 -7.76 5.16
N SER A 43 12.29 -7.18 5.11
CA SER A 43 11.03 -7.83 5.49
C SER A 43 10.56 -8.84 4.43
N LEU A 44 10.82 -8.56 3.15
CA LEU A 44 10.49 -9.48 2.05
C LEU A 44 11.38 -10.72 2.06
N GLN A 45 12.63 -10.62 2.49
CA GLN A 45 13.59 -11.73 2.45
C GLN A 45 13.06 -13.06 3.06
N PRO A 46 12.47 -13.08 4.27
CA PRO A 46 11.87 -14.29 4.85
C PRO A 46 10.44 -14.59 4.38
N VAL A 47 9.72 -13.62 3.79
CA VAL A 47 8.29 -13.77 3.43
C VAL A 47 8.10 -14.13 1.96
N CYS A 48 8.80 -13.44 1.07
CA CYS A 48 8.73 -13.60 -0.38
C CYS A 48 10.09 -13.21 -1.00
N GLY A 49 11.04 -14.15 -0.97
CA GLY A 49 12.40 -13.93 -1.47
C GLY A 49 12.46 -13.52 -2.95
N GLU A 50 11.50 -13.96 -3.77
CA GLU A 50 11.39 -13.59 -5.18
C GLU A 50 11.07 -12.11 -5.39
N ALA A 51 10.38 -11.46 -4.43
CA ALA A 51 10.03 -10.05 -4.53
C ALA A 51 11.18 -9.10 -4.16
N VAL A 52 12.26 -9.62 -3.56
CA VAL A 52 13.40 -8.84 -3.08
C VAL A 52 14.09 -8.08 -4.21
N SER A 53 14.20 -8.68 -5.41
CA SER A 53 14.82 -7.99 -6.55
C SER A 53 14.04 -6.75 -6.96
N PHE A 54 12.70 -6.82 -7.00
CA PHE A 54 11.88 -5.67 -7.36
C PHE A 54 12.01 -4.53 -6.35
N ALA A 55 12.06 -4.85 -5.05
CA ALA A 55 12.25 -3.83 -4.02
C ALA A 55 13.65 -3.17 -4.09
N ARG A 56 14.68 -3.91 -4.52
CA ARG A 56 16.01 -3.35 -4.79
C ARG A 56 16.00 -2.41 -5.99
N ASP A 57 15.35 -2.81 -7.08
CA ASP A 57 15.21 -1.95 -8.27
C ASP A 57 14.48 -0.64 -7.90
N MET A 58 13.47 -0.72 -7.03
CA MET A 58 12.78 0.46 -6.49
C MET A 58 13.72 1.35 -5.65
N ASP A 59 14.55 0.77 -4.78
CA ASP A 59 15.49 1.52 -3.92
C ASP A 59 16.54 2.28 -4.76
N GLU A 60 17.09 1.61 -5.78
CA GLU A 60 18.04 2.21 -6.72
C GLU A 60 17.39 3.34 -7.55
N ALA A 61 16.17 3.12 -8.05
CA ALA A 61 15.42 4.15 -8.76
C ALA A 61 15.10 5.35 -7.85
N LEU A 62 14.69 5.10 -6.61
CA LEU A 62 14.36 6.16 -5.65
C LEU A 62 15.57 7.01 -5.28
N ALA A 63 16.76 6.39 -5.15
CA ALA A 63 18.01 7.07 -4.83
C ALA A 63 18.43 8.09 -5.91
N SER A 64 18.06 7.85 -7.17
CA SER A 64 18.35 8.74 -8.29
C SER A 64 17.20 9.69 -8.66
N ALA A 65 16.02 9.51 -8.05
CA ALA A 65 14.81 10.23 -8.41
C ALA A 65 14.67 11.59 -7.72
N GLU A 66 14.34 12.62 -8.51
CA GLU A 66 13.95 13.93 -8.00
C GLU A 66 12.59 13.88 -7.30
N VAL A 67 12.50 14.46 -6.10
CA VAL A 67 11.25 14.48 -5.31
C VAL A 67 10.10 15.10 -6.08
N LEU A 68 10.36 16.16 -6.86
CA LEU A 68 9.32 16.83 -7.63
C LEU A 68 8.77 15.93 -8.75
N SER A 69 9.65 15.22 -9.47
CA SER A 69 9.24 14.26 -10.50
C SER A 69 8.35 13.17 -9.90
N LEU A 70 8.75 12.59 -8.77
CA LEU A 70 7.97 11.56 -8.09
C LEU A 70 6.57 12.05 -7.69
N LYS A 71 6.45 13.29 -7.20
CA LYS A 71 5.15 13.89 -6.86
C LYS A 71 4.27 14.10 -8.10
N VAL A 72 4.87 14.50 -9.22
CA VAL A 72 4.16 14.65 -10.50
C VAL A 72 3.65 13.30 -10.99
N ASP A 73 4.51 12.28 -11.00
CA ASP A 73 4.15 10.93 -11.43
C ASP A 73 3.06 10.33 -10.52
N HIS A 74 3.21 10.46 -9.20
CA HIS A 74 2.20 10.04 -8.23
C HIS A 74 0.85 10.73 -8.48
N SER A 75 0.87 12.05 -8.75
CA SER A 75 -0.36 12.80 -9.01
C SER A 75 -1.04 12.35 -10.32
N ALA A 76 -0.26 12.09 -11.37
CA ALA A 76 -0.77 11.62 -12.66
C ALA A 76 -1.35 10.20 -12.58
N LEU A 77 -0.73 9.32 -11.77
CA LEU A 77 -1.17 7.94 -11.58
C LEU A 77 -2.43 7.86 -10.72
N PHE A 78 -2.45 8.56 -9.57
CA PHE A 78 -3.37 8.27 -8.47
C PHE A 78 -4.33 9.41 -8.09
N ILE A 79 -4.06 10.68 -8.43
CA ILE A 79 -4.81 11.84 -7.90
C ILE A 79 -5.63 12.58 -8.96
N GLY A 80 -5.06 12.81 -10.15
CA GLY A 80 -5.69 13.63 -11.20
C GLY A 80 -5.24 15.10 -11.13
N PRO A 81 -5.75 15.97 -12.03
CA PRO A 81 -7.19 16.21 -12.23
C PRO A 81 -7.81 15.54 -13.45
N PHE A 82 -7.00 14.83 -14.25
CA PHE A 82 -7.47 14.11 -15.43
C PHE A 82 -7.87 12.67 -15.10
N LYS A 83 -8.31 11.91 -16.11
CA LYS A 83 -8.59 10.48 -15.96
C LYS A 83 -7.36 9.77 -15.39
N LEU A 84 -7.50 9.19 -14.20
CA LEU A 84 -6.45 8.43 -13.55
C LEU A 84 -6.00 7.26 -14.42
N ILE A 85 -4.68 7.14 -14.56
CA ILE A 85 -4.04 6.04 -15.29
C ILE A 85 -4.23 4.74 -14.51
N SER A 86 -4.03 4.80 -13.19
CA SER A 86 -4.16 3.66 -12.29
C SER A 86 -4.88 4.08 -11.01
N PRO A 87 -6.22 4.23 -11.02
CA PRO A 87 -6.97 4.65 -9.84
C PRO A 87 -6.63 3.74 -8.64
N PRO A 88 -6.25 4.26 -7.47
CA PRO A 88 -5.77 3.44 -6.35
C PRO A 88 -6.90 2.77 -5.55
N TYR A 89 -8.07 2.57 -6.15
CA TYR A 89 -9.29 2.08 -5.47
C TYR A 89 -9.70 0.72 -6.04
N GLY A 90 -9.97 -0.24 -5.15
CA GLY A 90 -10.44 -1.57 -5.54
C GLY A 90 -11.69 -1.53 -6.43
N SER A 91 -12.66 -0.65 -6.11
CA SER A 91 -13.89 -0.51 -6.90
C SER A 91 -13.65 -0.11 -8.35
N ALA A 92 -12.56 0.61 -8.65
CA ALA A 92 -12.24 1.03 -10.01
C ALA A 92 -11.86 -0.15 -10.93
N TYR A 93 -11.51 -1.30 -10.36
CA TYR A 93 -11.14 -2.53 -11.07
C TYR A 93 -12.20 -3.63 -10.96
N LEU A 94 -12.95 -3.66 -9.85
CA LEU A 94 -13.92 -4.71 -9.56
C LEU A 94 -15.34 -4.37 -10.03
N GLU A 95 -15.65 -3.09 -10.22
CA GLU A 95 -16.99 -2.64 -10.63
C GLU A 95 -17.04 -2.09 -12.05
N GLU A 96 -18.10 -2.44 -12.77
CA GLU A 96 -18.41 -1.82 -14.05
C GLU A 96 -18.76 -0.34 -13.84
N GLY A 97 -18.14 0.55 -14.64
CA GLY A 97 -18.40 1.99 -14.58
C GLY A 97 -17.44 2.80 -13.70
N ARG A 98 -16.49 2.16 -12.98
CA ARG A 98 -15.49 2.83 -12.13
C ARG A 98 -16.13 3.79 -11.09
N ALA A 99 -17.23 3.38 -10.49
CA ALA A 99 -17.85 4.16 -9.42
C ALA A 99 -16.99 4.07 -8.15
N VAL A 100 -16.74 5.23 -7.54
CA VAL A 100 -16.07 5.36 -6.24
C VAL A 100 -17.14 5.23 -5.14
N MET A 101 -16.86 4.53 -4.04
CA MET A 101 -17.86 4.14 -3.00
C MET A 101 -18.92 3.18 -3.51
N GLY A 102 -18.51 2.22 -4.32
CA GLY A 102 -19.35 1.15 -4.85
C GLY A 102 -19.76 0.10 -3.81
N GLY A 103 -20.45 -0.94 -4.28
CA GLY A 103 -20.76 -2.12 -3.47
C GLY A 103 -19.52 -2.78 -2.87
N THR A 104 -18.41 -2.84 -3.61
CA THR A 104 -17.14 -3.40 -3.13
C THR A 104 -16.53 -2.59 -2.00
N THR A 105 -16.63 -1.25 -2.05
CA THR A 105 -16.18 -0.38 -0.96
C THR A 105 -17.00 -0.61 0.31
N VAL A 106 -18.30 -0.83 0.17
CA VAL A 106 -19.19 -1.17 1.29
C VAL A 106 -18.83 -2.52 1.90
N ASP A 107 -18.44 -3.49 1.07
CA ASP A 107 -18.03 -4.81 1.55
C ASP A 107 -16.69 -4.78 2.29
N ALA A 108 -15.72 -3.95 1.86
CA ALA A 108 -14.50 -3.66 2.63
C ALA A 108 -14.82 -3.11 4.03
N ILE A 109 -15.72 -2.13 4.14
CA ILE A 109 -16.15 -1.56 5.43
C ILE A 109 -16.75 -2.65 6.34
N LYS A 110 -17.61 -3.51 5.81
CA LYS A 110 -18.23 -4.59 6.59
C LYS A 110 -17.17 -5.58 7.07
N PHE A 111 -16.18 -5.89 6.22
CA PHE A 111 -15.09 -6.78 6.56
C PHE A 111 -14.26 -6.22 7.72
N TYR A 112 -13.79 -4.97 7.63
CA TYR A 112 -13.05 -4.32 8.71
C TYR A 112 -13.83 -4.33 10.02
N LYS A 113 -15.12 -3.96 9.99
CA LYS A 113 -15.99 -4.01 11.18
C LYS A 113 -16.14 -5.41 11.76
N SER A 114 -16.24 -6.43 10.90
CA SER A 114 -16.34 -7.83 11.35
C SER A 114 -15.04 -8.32 12.02
N ALA A 115 -13.90 -7.74 11.66
CA ALA A 115 -12.60 -7.98 12.26
C ALA A 115 -12.34 -7.10 13.51
N GLY A 116 -13.26 -6.20 13.87
CA GLY A 116 -13.11 -5.26 14.98
C GLY A 116 -12.22 -4.05 14.66
N VAL A 117 -11.99 -3.78 13.38
CA VAL A 117 -11.23 -2.62 12.89
C VAL A 117 -12.19 -1.51 12.50
N GLU A 118 -11.94 -0.30 12.99
CA GLU A 118 -12.67 0.90 12.64
C GLU A 118 -11.76 1.88 11.90
N MET A 119 -12.30 2.53 10.86
CA MET A 119 -11.60 3.56 10.12
C MET A 119 -11.41 4.80 11.00
N ASP A 120 -10.22 5.41 10.98
CA ASP A 120 -10.00 6.71 11.59
C ASP A 120 -10.91 7.75 10.91
N PRO A 121 -11.76 8.49 11.65
CA PRO A 121 -12.56 9.57 11.09
C PRO A 121 -11.76 10.67 10.39
N GLN A 122 -10.45 10.79 10.67
CA GLN A 122 -9.55 11.74 10.02
C GLN A 122 -8.88 11.18 8.74
N GLN A 123 -9.03 9.88 8.46
CA GLN A 123 -8.56 9.26 7.23
C GLN A 123 -9.24 9.90 6.04
N LYS A 124 -8.44 10.41 5.09
CA LYS A 124 -8.95 11.12 3.90
C LYS A 124 -9.32 10.17 2.77
N ASP A 125 -8.66 9.03 2.72
CA ASP A 125 -8.90 8.02 1.69
C ASP A 125 -10.06 7.11 2.07
N ILE A 126 -10.77 6.63 1.04
CA ILE A 126 -11.89 5.73 1.23
C ILE A 126 -11.41 4.30 1.54
N PRO A 127 -12.26 3.46 2.14
CA PRO A 127 -11.88 2.15 2.67
C PRO A 127 -11.22 1.17 1.70
N ASP A 128 -11.51 1.28 0.40
CA ASP A 128 -10.97 0.42 -0.66
C ASP A 128 -9.77 1.03 -1.39
N HIS A 129 -9.21 2.13 -0.86
CA HIS A 129 -7.92 2.64 -1.32
C HIS A 129 -6.83 1.62 -0.98
N ILE A 130 -5.94 1.30 -1.92
CA ILE A 130 -4.93 0.24 -1.74
C ILE A 130 -4.00 0.48 -0.55
N ALA A 131 -3.66 1.74 -0.25
CA ALA A 131 -2.88 2.06 0.95
C ALA A 131 -3.63 1.69 2.25
N VAL A 132 -4.96 1.84 2.26
CA VAL A 132 -5.80 1.49 3.42
C VAL A 132 -5.95 -0.02 3.57
N GLU A 133 -6.19 -0.73 2.46
CA GLU A 133 -6.32 -2.20 2.46
C GLU A 133 -5.01 -2.92 2.84
N LEU A 134 -3.87 -2.23 2.74
CA LEU A 134 -2.55 -2.71 3.15
C LEU A 134 -2.19 -2.36 4.60
N GLU A 135 -3.01 -1.58 5.32
CA GLU A 135 -2.79 -1.33 6.77
C GLU A 135 -3.62 -2.28 7.65
#